data_AF-A0A5E8V3C1-F1
#
_entry.id   AF-A0A5E8V3C1-F1
#
_cell.length_a   1.000
_cell.length_b   1.000
_cell.length_c   1.000
_cell.angle_alpha   90.00
_cell.angle_beta   90.00
_cell.angle_gamma   90.00
#
_symmetry.space_group_name_H-M   'P 1'
#
loop_
_entity.id
_entity.type
_entity.pdbx_description
1 polymer ?
#
loop_
_entity_poly.entity_id
_entity_poly.type
_entity_poly.pdbx_seq_one_letter_code
_entity_poly.pdbx_strand_id
1 'polypeptide(L)'
;MRDQLKSLLRRNRAEGSHNLQAKRTMLREAGLEPFAQETRYRFGTSSRIDQIVNEVADDRSIYLVSLRFAAGGAHTIATSTSNGMTTLFDPNYGEFTVRSDQMGELFKSLAYRYWNPNRHDISTVVTLRMT
;
A
#
# COMPACT_ATOMS: atom_id res chain seq x y z
N MET A 1 7.47 2.23 14.68
CA MET A 1 6.57 1.59 13.71
C MET A 1 6.66 2.14 12.28
N ARG A 2 6.13 3.34 11.99
CA ARG A 2 6.12 3.90 10.62
C ARG A 2 7.50 3.90 9.95
N ASP A 3 8.53 4.38 10.65
CA ASP A 3 9.87 4.52 10.06
C ASP A 3 10.59 3.17 9.88
N GLN A 4 10.27 2.18 10.73
CA GLN A 4 10.72 0.78 10.54
C GLN A 4 10.08 0.16 9.29
N LEU A 5 8.78 0.38 9.10
CA LEU A 5 8.05 -0.10 7.91
C LEU A 5 8.62 0.48 6.61
N LYS A 6 8.94 1.78 6.60
CA LYS A 6 9.62 2.43 5.47
C LYS A 6 10.99 1.79 5.18
N SER A 7 11.80 1.58 6.22
CA SER A 7 13.12 0.94 6.09
C SER A 7 13.01 -0.46 5.47
N LEU A 8 12.00 -1.25 5.88
CA LEU A 8 11.75 -2.57 5.30
C LEU A 8 11.30 -2.50 3.84
N LEU A 9 10.44 -1.55 3.49
CA LEU A 9 9.99 -1.40 2.10
C LEU A 9 11.13 -0.97 1.16
N ARG A 10 12.05 -0.13 1.64
CA ARG A 10 13.26 0.24 0.88
C ARG A 10 14.18 -0.96 0.68
N ARG A 11 14.36 -1.82 1.69
CA ARG A 11 15.14 -3.06 1.59
C ARG A 11 14.49 -4.07 0.63
N ASN A 12 13.17 -4.26 0.72
CA ASN A 12 12.43 -5.19 -0.14
C ASN A 12 12.47 -4.83 -1.64
N ARG A 13 12.62 -3.54 -1.98
CA ARG A 13 12.85 -3.12 -3.38
C ARG A 13 14.10 -3.80 -3.97
N ALA A 14 15.09 -4.13 -3.16
CA ALA A 14 16.31 -4.80 -3.60
C ALA A 14 16.18 -6.33 -3.69
N GLU A 15 15.23 -6.96 -2.97
CA GLU A 15 15.18 -8.42 -2.77
C GLU A 15 14.03 -9.17 -3.47
N GLY A 16 13.11 -8.48 -4.17
CA GLY A 16 12.21 -9.12 -5.15
C GLY A 16 11.36 -10.29 -4.62
N SER A 17 11.01 -10.33 -3.33
CA SER A 17 10.31 -11.47 -2.76
C SER A 17 8.81 -11.47 -3.10
N HIS A 18 8.42 -12.40 -3.97
CA HIS A 18 7.02 -12.68 -4.32
C HIS A 18 6.27 -13.53 -3.27
N ASN A 19 6.91 -13.90 -2.16
CA ASN A 19 6.34 -14.81 -1.16
C ASN A 19 5.76 -14.06 0.04
N LEU A 20 4.42 -14.12 0.18
CA LEU A 20 3.67 -13.51 1.27
C LEU A 20 4.11 -14.02 2.66
N GLN A 21 4.43 -15.30 2.79
CA GLN A 21 4.83 -15.87 4.08
C GLN A 21 6.20 -15.34 4.49
N ALA A 22 7.15 -15.24 3.55
CA ALA A 22 8.44 -14.60 3.79
C ALA A 22 8.26 -13.14 4.21
N LYS A 23 7.38 -12.39 3.54
CA LYS A 23 7.07 -11.00 3.89
C LYS A 23 6.50 -10.87 5.31
N ARG A 24 5.58 -11.76 5.71
CA ARG A 24 5.05 -11.80 7.08
C ARG A 24 6.14 -12.11 8.10
N THR A 25 7.00 -13.09 7.84
CA THR A 25 8.13 -13.42 8.72
C THR A 25 9.07 -12.23 8.88
N MET A 26 9.47 -11.58 7.80
CA MET A 26 10.35 -10.40 7.86
C MET A 26 9.73 -9.23 8.63
N LEU A 27 8.40 -9.03 8.50
CA LEU A 27 7.69 -8.00 9.25
C LEU A 27 7.73 -8.31 10.76
N ARG A 28 7.47 -9.57 11.14
CA ARG A 28 7.52 -10.01 12.54
C ARG A 28 8.93 -9.90 13.14
N GLU A 29 9.95 -10.29 12.38
CA GLU A 29 11.35 -10.13 12.79
C GLU A 29 11.73 -8.66 13.04
N ALA A 30 11.06 -7.72 12.36
CA ALA A 30 11.24 -6.29 12.58
C ALA A 30 10.34 -5.71 13.68
N GLY A 31 9.63 -6.56 14.43
CA GLY A 31 8.70 -6.17 15.49
C GLY A 31 7.38 -5.59 14.98
N LEU A 32 7.00 -5.86 13.73
CA LEU A 32 5.73 -5.46 13.14
C LEU A 32 4.81 -6.68 13.05
N GLU A 33 3.62 -6.61 13.65
CA GLU A 33 2.65 -7.70 13.62
C GLU A 33 1.55 -7.42 12.58
N PRO A 34 1.60 -8.09 11.42
CA PRO A 34 0.50 -8.03 10.47
C PRO A 34 -0.73 -8.77 11.01
N PHE A 35 -1.92 -8.20 10.79
CA PHE A 35 -3.17 -8.90 11.05
C PHE A 35 -3.25 -10.18 10.19
N ALA A 36 -3.95 -11.20 10.70
CA ALA A 36 -4.01 -12.51 10.05
C ALA A 36 -4.66 -12.45 8.65
N GLN A 37 -5.61 -11.53 8.45
CA GLN A 37 -6.43 -11.46 7.25
C GLN A 37 -6.01 -10.32 6.32
N GLU A 38 -5.91 -10.63 5.02
CA GLU A 38 -5.76 -9.66 3.95
C GLU A 38 -7.10 -9.40 3.30
N THR A 39 -7.32 -8.17 2.85
CA THR A 39 -8.47 -7.82 2.01
C THR A 39 -8.02 -7.62 0.56
N ARG A 40 -8.78 -8.17 -0.39
CA ARG A 40 -8.45 -8.10 -1.83
C ARG A 40 -9.53 -7.36 -2.59
N TYR A 41 -9.10 -6.38 -3.37
CA TYR A 41 -9.97 -5.54 -4.18
C TYR A 41 -9.56 -5.61 -5.64
N ARG A 42 -10.53 -5.80 -6.54
CA ARG A 42 -10.30 -5.56 -7.96
C ARG A 42 -10.15 -4.05 -8.18
N PHE A 43 -9.13 -3.63 -8.90
CA PHE A 43 -8.93 -2.23 -9.23
C PHE A 43 -9.67 -1.87 -10.53
N GLY A 44 -10.10 -0.62 -10.71
CA GLY A 44 -10.58 -0.11 -12.00
C GLY A 44 -11.95 0.57 -12.06
N THR A 45 -12.78 0.55 -11.01
CA THR A 45 -13.98 1.43 -10.94
C THR A 45 -13.86 2.39 -9.76
N SER A 46 -14.43 3.60 -9.88
CA SER A 46 -14.42 4.60 -8.79
C SER A 46 -14.94 4.02 -7.48
N SER A 47 -16.08 3.31 -7.52
CA SER A 47 -16.66 2.64 -6.35
C SER A 47 -15.74 1.62 -5.67
N ARG A 48 -14.86 0.95 -6.42
CA ARG A 48 -13.88 0.01 -5.87
C ARG A 48 -12.67 0.72 -5.29
N ILE A 49 -12.30 1.86 -5.85
CA ILE A 49 -11.27 2.74 -5.28
C ILE A 49 -11.77 3.30 -3.93
N ASP A 50 -13.02 3.72 -3.85
CA ASP A 50 -13.60 4.25 -2.61
C ASP A 50 -13.58 3.22 -1.48
N GLN A 51 -13.84 1.94 -1.77
CA GLN A 51 -13.73 0.87 -0.77
C GLN A 51 -12.32 0.69 -0.22
N ILE A 52 -11.30 0.72 -1.10
CA ILE A 52 -9.90 0.63 -0.69
C ILE A 52 -9.54 1.84 0.17
N VAL A 53 -9.93 3.04 -0.27
CA VAL A 53 -9.62 4.30 0.39
C VAL A 53 -10.25 4.38 1.77
N ASN A 54 -11.54 4.00 1.89
CA ASN A 54 -12.24 3.99 3.17
C ASN A 54 -11.57 3.03 4.18
N GLU A 55 -11.02 1.90 3.72
CA GLU A 55 -10.28 0.99 4.60
C GLU A 55 -8.93 1.60 5.03
N VAL A 56 -8.10 2.05 4.08
CA VAL A 56 -6.73 2.50 4.37
C VAL A 56 -6.64 3.88 5.01
N ALA A 57 -7.70 4.67 4.92
CA ALA A 57 -7.84 5.99 5.55
C ALA A 57 -8.64 5.95 6.88
N ASP A 58 -8.93 4.75 7.40
CA ASP A 58 -9.47 4.57 8.76
C ASP A 58 -8.49 5.17 9.79
N ASP A 59 -9.00 5.88 10.79
CA ASP A 59 -8.12 6.58 11.74
C ASP A 59 -7.35 5.60 12.63
N ARG A 60 -6.14 5.99 13.04
CA ARG A 60 -5.23 5.16 13.86
C ARG A 60 -4.94 3.80 13.21
N SER A 61 -4.71 3.80 11.91
CA SER A 61 -4.43 2.60 11.14
C SER A 61 -3.11 2.70 10.38
N ILE A 62 -2.46 1.55 10.19
CA ILE A 62 -1.31 1.40 9.31
C ILE A 62 -1.57 0.20 8.42
N TYR A 63 -1.33 0.36 7.12
CA TYR A 63 -1.50 -0.71 6.15
C TYR A 63 -0.25 -0.89 5.31
N LEU A 64 0.04 -2.14 4.96
CA LEU A 64 0.75 -2.44 3.72
C LEU A 64 -0.25 -2.64 2.60
N VAL A 65 0.02 -2.04 1.46
CA VAL A 65 -0.83 -2.10 0.28
C VAL A 65 -0.01 -2.64 -0.88
N SER A 66 -0.38 -3.81 -1.38
CA SER A 66 0.29 -4.46 -2.51
C SER A 66 -0.53 -4.22 -3.78
N LEU A 67 0.04 -3.44 -4.70
CA LEU A 67 -0.48 -3.16 -6.03
C LEU A 67 -0.04 -4.29 -6.97
N ARG A 68 -0.96 -5.07 -7.52
CA ARG A 68 -0.66 -6.12 -8.51
C ARG A 68 -0.95 -5.58 -9.91
N PHE A 69 0.02 -5.72 -10.81
CA PHE A 69 -0.12 -5.20 -12.17
C PHE A 69 -0.71 -6.25 -13.11
N ALA A 70 -1.47 -5.81 -14.12
CA ALA A 70 -2.10 -6.67 -15.11
C ALA A 70 -1.07 -7.48 -15.93
N ALA A 71 0.08 -6.88 -16.23
CA ALA A 71 1.20 -7.52 -16.93
C ALA A 71 2.01 -8.50 -16.05
N GLY A 72 1.61 -8.70 -14.79
CA GLY A 72 2.36 -9.44 -13.79
C GLY A 72 3.25 -8.54 -12.93
N GLY A 73 3.73 -9.10 -11.82
CA GLY A 73 4.48 -8.37 -10.81
C GLY A 73 3.59 -7.68 -9.77
N ALA A 74 4.22 -7.26 -8.68
CA ALA A 74 3.57 -6.54 -7.60
C ALA A 74 4.50 -5.47 -7.02
N HIS A 75 3.91 -4.37 -6.56
CA HIS A 75 4.59 -3.30 -5.86
C HIS A 75 3.97 -3.08 -4.49
N THR A 76 4.77 -2.85 -3.46
CA THR A 76 4.26 -2.62 -2.11
C THR A 76 4.49 -1.18 -1.68
N ILE A 77 3.43 -0.54 -1.22
CA ILE A 77 3.43 0.77 -0.56
C ILE A 77 2.94 0.61 0.89
N ALA A 78 3.13 1.64 1.71
CA ALA A 78 2.58 1.72 3.07
C ALA A 78 1.67 2.92 3.23
N THR A 79 0.66 2.80 4.08
CA THR A 79 -0.12 3.94 4.58
C THR A 79 -0.09 4.00 6.10
N SER A 80 -0.20 5.21 6.64
CA SER A 80 -0.37 5.47 8.07
C SER A 80 -1.35 6.61 8.23
N THR A 81 -2.44 6.37 8.96
CA THR A 81 -3.48 7.36 9.19
C THR A 81 -3.57 7.69 10.68
N SER A 82 -3.55 8.98 10.98
CA SER A 82 -3.73 9.50 12.33
C SER A 82 -4.26 10.91 12.29
N ASN A 83 -5.20 11.25 13.17
CA ASN A 83 -5.76 12.60 13.31
C ASN A 83 -6.38 13.11 12.00
N GLY A 84 -7.04 12.24 11.23
CA GLY A 84 -7.67 12.59 9.96
C GLY A 84 -6.71 12.91 8.81
N MET A 85 -5.41 12.60 9.00
CA MET A 85 -4.38 12.72 7.98
C MET A 85 -3.85 11.34 7.62
N THR A 86 -3.78 11.03 6.32
CA THR A 86 -3.19 9.80 5.80
C THR A 86 -1.87 10.12 5.13
N THR A 87 -0.82 9.41 5.55
CA THR A 87 0.50 9.43 4.92
C THR A 87 0.71 8.15 4.12
N LEU A 88 0.95 8.28 2.82
CA LEU A 88 1.31 7.21 1.91
C LEU A 88 2.81 7.27 1.64
N PHE A 89 3.49 6.14 1.81
CA PHE A 89 4.88 5.97 1.43
C PHE A 89 4.99 4.96 0.28
N ASP A 90 5.55 5.44 -0.83
CA ASP A 90 5.87 4.64 -2.01
C ASP A 90 7.40 4.59 -2.20
N PRO A 91 8.04 3.40 -2.19
CA PRO A 91 9.47 3.26 -2.44
C PRO A 91 9.98 3.86 -3.76
N ASN A 92 9.10 4.05 -4.76
CA ASN A 92 9.45 4.61 -6.07
C ASN A 92 9.23 6.13 -6.15
N TYR A 93 8.27 6.67 -5.39
CA TYR A 93 7.82 8.06 -5.57
C TYR A 93 7.93 8.92 -4.32
N GLY A 94 8.34 8.36 -3.18
CA GLY A 94 8.52 9.09 -1.93
C GLY A 94 7.29 9.05 -1.04
N GLU A 95 7.09 10.11 -0.28
CA GLU A 95 6.09 10.18 0.78
C GLU A 95 5.11 11.33 0.54
N PHE A 96 3.83 11.06 0.73
CA PHE A 96 2.73 11.98 0.49
C PHE A 96 1.81 11.99 1.71
N THR A 97 1.51 13.17 2.25
CA THR A 97 0.57 13.32 3.37
C THR A 97 -0.60 14.19 2.92
N VAL A 98 -1.81 13.66 3.05
CA VAL A 98 -3.06 14.31 2.64
C VAL A 98 -4.11 14.15 3.72
N ARG A 99 -5.17 14.94 3.67
CA ARG A 99 -6.35 14.67 4.50
C ARG A 99 -6.99 13.35 4.06
N SER A 100 -7.60 12.60 4.98
CA SER A 100 -8.22 11.30 4.68
C SER A 100 -9.26 11.39 3.54
N ASP A 101 -10.02 12.49 3.44
CA ASP A 101 -10.99 12.73 2.37
C ASP A 101 -10.37 12.95 0.98
N GLN A 102 -9.08 13.33 0.93
CA GLN A 102 -8.32 13.53 -0.31
C GLN A 102 -7.59 12.28 -0.78
N MET A 103 -7.62 11.21 0.02
CA MET A 103 -6.87 9.99 -0.26
C MET A 103 -7.30 9.31 -1.56
N GLY A 104 -8.58 9.44 -1.96
CA GLY A 104 -9.07 8.93 -3.24
C GLY A 104 -8.39 9.56 -4.46
N GLU A 105 -8.21 10.88 -4.45
CA GLU A 105 -7.53 11.58 -5.55
C GLU A 105 -6.02 11.28 -5.57
N LEU A 106 -5.40 11.13 -4.40
CA LEU A 106 -4.01 10.67 -4.32
C LEU A 106 -3.85 9.26 -4.91
N PHE A 107 -4.75 8.34 -4.59
CA PHE A 107 -4.71 6.95 -5.08
C PHE A 107 -4.92 6.88 -6.60
N LYS A 108 -5.85 7.68 -7.16
CA LYS A 108 -6.03 7.83 -8.61
C LYS A 108 -4.78 8.39 -9.29
N SER A 109 -4.19 9.44 -8.72
CA SER A 109 -2.97 10.06 -9.23
C SER A 109 -1.80 9.08 -9.23
N LEU A 110 -1.67 8.26 -8.17
CA LEU A 110 -0.66 7.21 -8.09
C LEU A 110 -0.88 6.12 -9.16
N ALA A 111 -2.12 5.66 -9.34
CA ALA A 111 -2.46 4.69 -10.37
C ALA A 111 -2.12 5.21 -11.77
N TYR A 112 -2.46 6.48 -12.06
CA TYR A 112 -2.09 7.13 -13.32
C TYR A 112 -0.57 7.17 -13.52
N ARG A 113 0.20 7.43 -12.46
CA ARG A 113 1.67 7.50 -12.51
C ARG A 113 2.33 6.14 -12.78
N TYR A 114 1.75 5.05 -12.30
CA TYR A 114 2.19 3.71 -12.66
C TYR A 114 1.84 3.37 -14.11
N TRP A 115 0.66 3.78 -14.56
CA TRP A 115 0.19 3.53 -15.92
C TRP A 115 0.96 4.34 -16.99
N ASN A 116 1.22 5.63 -16.79
CA ASN A 116 1.89 6.48 -17.77
C ASN A 116 3.27 6.93 -17.27
N PRO A 117 4.38 6.67 -17.98
CA PRO A 117 4.50 6.03 -19.31
C PRO A 117 4.70 4.51 -19.28
N ASN A 118 4.81 3.90 -18.10
CA ASN A 118 5.35 2.55 -17.95
C ASN A 118 4.36 1.41 -18.27
N ARG A 119 3.10 1.74 -18.56
CA ARG A 119 1.98 0.80 -18.80
C ARG A 119 1.75 -0.20 -17.67
N HIS A 120 2.13 0.13 -16.44
CA HIS A 120 1.81 -0.68 -15.27
C HIS A 120 0.38 -0.41 -14.82
N ASP A 121 -0.57 -1.07 -15.47
CA ASP A 121 -1.98 -1.02 -15.07
C ASP A 121 -2.20 -1.86 -13.81
N ILE A 122 -2.78 -1.24 -12.77
CA ILE A 122 -3.06 -1.93 -11.51
C ILE A 122 -4.35 -2.73 -11.69
N SER A 123 -4.30 -4.03 -11.50
CA SER A 123 -5.45 -4.93 -11.64
C SER A 123 -6.09 -5.29 -10.32
N THR A 124 -5.28 -5.45 -9.27
CA THR A 124 -5.72 -5.88 -7.93
C THR A 124 -4.94 -5.13 -6.86
N VAL A 125 -5.63 -4.73 -5.81
CA VAL A 125 -5.03 -4.16 -4.60
C VAL A 125 -5.27 -5.11 -3.44
N VAL A 126 -4.20 -5.43 -2.71
CA VAL A 126 -4.26 -6.25 -1.50
C VAL A 126 -3.84 -5.41 -0.31
N THR A 127 -4.69 -5.30 0.69
CA THR A 127 -4.42 -4.56 1.93
C THR A 127 -4.12 -5.53 3.06
N LEU A 128 -3.16 -5.15 3.90
CA LEU A 128 -2.77 -5.88 5.09
C LEU A 128 -2.58 -4.88 6.23
N ARG A 129 -3.50 -4.90 7.20
CA ARG A 129 -3.43 -4.04 8.39
C ARG A 129 -2.26 -4.45 9.28
N MET A 130 -1.62 -3.47 9.89
CA MET A 130 -0.59 -3.64 10.91
C MET A 130 -1.14 -3.20 12.28
N THR A 131 -0.71 -3.86 13.35
CA THR A 131 -0.86 -3.37 14.73
C THR A 131 0.21 -2.36 15.07
#